data_AF-U6DQ01-F1
#
_entry.id   AF-U6DQ01-F1
#
_cell.length_a   1.000
_cell.length_b   1.000
_cell.length_c   1.000
_cell.angle_alpha   90.00
_cell.angle_beta   90.00
_cell.angle_gamma   90.00
#
_symmetry.space_group_name_H-M   'P 1'
#
loop_
_entity.id
_entity.type
_entity.pdbx_description
1 polymer ?
#
loop_
_entity_poly.entity_id
_entity_poly.type
_entity_poly.pdbx_seq_one_letter_code
_entity_poly.pdbx_strand_id
1 'polypeptide(L)'
;FTDMMPLLHNYVTIDTDTLLSNPKHLEILFTMCRKVLCGDAGEDAECHAAKLLEVIILQCKGKGIDQCIPLFVQLVLERLTRGVKTSELRTMCLQVAIAALYYNPDLLLHTLEQIQLPHNPGPITVQFINQWMNDTDCFLGHHDRKMCIIGLSILLELQNRPPAVDAVVGQIVPSILFLFLGLKQVCATRQLVNREDRSKVEKADMEENEEISSDEEETNETAQAMQSNNGRGEEEEEDDDDWDEEVLEETALEGFSTPLDLDNSVDEYQFFTQALLTVQNRDAAWYQLLMAPLSEDQRRALQEVYTLAEHRKTVAEAKKKIEQQGGFTFENKGVLSAFNFGTVPSNN
;
A
#
# COMPACT_ATOMS: atom_id res chain seq x y z
N PHE A 1 7.42 1.25 21.66
CA PHE A 1 6.90 0.10 20.88
C PHE A 1 7.30 0.29 19.43
N THR A 2 7.08 1.48 18.89
CA THR A 2 7.64 2.00 17.63
C THR A 2 9.07 1.53 17.34
N ASP A 3 10.03 1.73 18.26
CA ASP A 3 11.42 1.26 18.08
C ASP A 3 11.60 -0.26 17.94
N MET A 4 10.70 -1.06 18.51
CA MET A 4 10.75 -2.52 18.41
C MET A 4 10.07 -3.04 17.14
N MET A 5 9.19 -2.24 16.54
CA MET A 5 8.34 -2.67 15.42
C MET A 5 9.14 -3.26 14.24
N PRO A 6 10.26 -2.66 13.78
CA PRO A 6 11.05 -3.24 12.69
C PRO A 6 11.58 -4.65 13.01
N LEU A 7 11.99 -4.90 14.25
CA LEU A 7 12.47 -6.22 14.68
C LEU A 7 11.34 -7.24 14.75
N LEU A 8 10.17 -6.84 15.27
CA LEU A 8 9.00 -7.70 15.36
C LEU A 8 8.44 -8.04 13.98
N HIS A 9 8.40 -7.05 13.08
CA HIS A 9 8.01 -7.25 11.68
C HIS A 9 8.92 -8.28 10.99
N ASN A 10 10.24 -8.10 11.07
CA ASN A 10 11.20 -9.05 10.50
C ASN A 10 11.05 -10.47 11.07
N TYR A 11 10.80 -10.59 12.37
CA TYR A 11 10.56 -11.89 13.00
C TYR A 11 9.32 -12.60 12.43
N VAL A 12 8.30 -11.84 12.03
CA VAL A 12 7.09 -12.38 11.41
C VAL A 12 7.31 -12.72 9.94
N THR A 13 7.98 -11.85 9.19
CA THR A 13 8.04 -11.92 7.71
C THR A 13 9.19 -12.79 7.18
N ILE A 14 10.32 -12.89 7.89
CA ILE A 14 11.50 -13.63 7.40
C ILE A 14 11.42 -15.13 7.71
N ASP A 15 11.11 -15.50 8.96
CA ASP A 15 11.06 -16.91 9.40
C ASP A 15 9.72 -17.24 10.06
N THR A 16 8.66 -17.09 9.27
CA THR A 16 7.29 -17.40 9.70
C THR A 16 7.15 -18.85 10.18
N ASP A 17 7.92 -19.78 9.64
CA ASP A 17 7.82 -21.19 10.02
C ASP A 17 8.35 -21.41 11.45
N THR A 18 9.46 -20.75 11.83
CA THR A 18 9.92 -20.74 13.23
C THR A 18 8.94 -20.02 14.14
N LEU A 19 8.33 -18.91 13.71
CA LEU A 19 7.26 -18.25 14.47
C LEU A 19 6.14 -19.23 14.80
N LEU A 20 5.66 -20.00 13.81
CA LEU A 20 4.53 -20.92 13.95
C LEU A 20 4.89 -22.27 14.59
N SER A 21 6.17 -22.61 14.67
CA SER A 21 6.64 -23.86 15.30
C SER A 21 6.27 -23.98 16.78
N ASN A 22 6.06 -22.84 17.45
CA ASN A 22 5.70 -22.78 18.87
C ASN A 22 4.60 -21.72 19.08
N PRO A 23 3.39 -22.12 19.52
CA PRO A 23 2.27 -21.19 19.70
C PRO A 23 2.57 -20.05 20.68
N LYS A 24 3.54 -20.24 21.60
CA LYS A 24 3.98 -19.20 22.53
C LYS A 24 4.55 -17.98 21.83
N HIS A 25 5.15 -18.11 20.65
CA HIS A 25 5.73 -16.96 19.95
C HIS A 25 4.64 -15.98 19.51
N LEU A 26 3.55 -16.48 18.90
CA LEU A 26 2.37 -15.66 18.58
C LEU A 26 1.70 -15.10 19.83
N GLU A 27 1.60 -15.89 20.91
CA GLU A 27 1.03 -15.44 22.18
C GLU A 27 1.81 -14.24 22.77
N ILE A 28 3.15 -14.26 22.67
CA ILE A 28 4.01 -13.16 23.10
C ILE A 28 3.75 -11.91 22.26
N LEU A 29 3.76 -12.02 20.93
CA LEU A 29 3.48 -10.90 20.03
C LEU A 29 2.09 -10.30 20.31
N PHE A 30 1.08 -11.14 20.42
CA PHE A 30 -0.28 -10.71 20.77
C PHE A 30 -0.32 -10.03 22.13
N THR A 31 0.37 -10.57 23.14
CA THR A 31 0.43 -9.96 24.47
C THR A 31 1.08 -8.58 24.46
N MET A 32 2.11 -8.38 23.63
CA MET A 32 2.72 -7.07 23.42
C MET A 32 1.73 -6.10 22.77
N CYS A 33 1.10 -6.48 21.65
CA CYS A 33 0.09 -5.65 20.98
C CYS A 33 -1.07 -5.30 21.92
N ARG A 34 -1.59 -6.29 22.67
CA ARG A 34 -2.65 -6.08 23.67
C ARG A 34 -2.24 -5.11 24.75
N LYS A 35 -1.02 -5.20 25.28
CA LYS A 35 -0.55 -4.26 26.30
C LYS A 35 -0.50 -2.83 25.78
N VAL A 36 -0.12 -2.64 24.52
CA VAL A 36 -0.10 -1.32 23.87
C VAL A 36 -1.52 -0.82 23.63
N LEU A 37 -2.36 -1.61 22.94
CA LEU A 37 -3.71 -1.24 22.57
C LEU A 37 -4.62 -1.04 23.78
N CYS A 38 -4.46 -1.78 24.88
CA CYS A 38 -5.26 -1.60 26.10
C CYS A 38 -4.70 -0.54 27.06
N GLY A 39 -3.46 -0.10 26.85
CA GLY A 39 -2.75 0.82 27.74
C GLY A 39 -2.94 2.29 27.39
N ASP A 40 -2.01 3.11 27.87
CA ASP A 40 -1.90 4.54 27.56
C ASP A 40 -0.56 4.81 26.85
N ALA A 41 -0.32 4.06 25.77
CA ALA A 41 0.94 4.12 25.02
C ALA A 41 0.99 5.27 23.99
N GLY A 42 -0.14 5.93 23.75
CA GLY A 42 -0.32 6.94 22.69
C GLY A 42 -0.71 6.31 21.35
N GLU A 43 -1.43 7.07 20.53
CA GLU A 43 -2.02 6.55 19.28
C GLU A 43 -0.96 6.10 18.27
N ASP A 44 0.22 6.72 18.23
CA ASP A 44 1.35 6.27 17.39
C ASP A 44 1.74 4.81 17.68
N ALA A 45 2.00 4.49 18.96
CA ALA A 45 2.35 3.13 19.35
C ALA A 45 1.20 2.15 19.09
N GLU A 46 -0.04 2.59 19.26
CA GLU A 46 -1.23 1.79 18.98
C GLU A 46 -1.39 1.50 17.47
N CYS A 47 -1.10 2.46 16.60
CA CYS A 47 -1.07 2.28 15.15
C CYS A 47 -0.06 1.18 14.76
N HIS A 48 1.16 1.24 15.31
CA HIS A 48 2.17 0.21 15.10
C HIS A 48 1.74 -1.18 15.62
N ALA A 49 1.06 -1.23 16.78
CA ALA A 49 0.56 -2.49 17.33
C ALA A 49 -0.55 -3.10 16.46
N ALA A 50 -1.47 -2.27 15.94
CA ALA A 50 -2.48 -2.70 14.99
C ALA A 50 -1.85 -3.16 13.67
N LYS A 51 -0.85 -2.42 13.14
CA LYS A 51 -0.10 -2.81 11.95
C LYS A 51 0.57 -4.17 12.11
N LEU A 52 1.15 -4.46 13.27
CA LEU A 52 1.75 -5.77 13.53
C LEU A 52 0.71 -6.90 13.50
N LEU A 53 -0.49 -6.67 14.04
CA LEU A 53 -1.58 -7.66 13.97
C LEU A 53 -2.00 -7.92 12.53
N GLU A 54 -2.16 -6.87 11.72
CA GLU A 54 -2.43 -6.99 10.29
C GLU A 54 -1.34 -7.81 9.58
N VAL A 55 -0.06 -7.46 9.78
CA VAL A 55 1.09 -8.17 9.20
C VAL A 55 1.04 -9.65 9.55
N ILE A 56 0.76 -10.01 10.81
CA ILE A 56 0.65 -11.41 11.23
C ILE A 56 -0.49 -12.12 10.50
N ILE A 57 -1.67 -11.50 10.38
CA ILE A 57 -2.83 -12.09 9.69
C ILE A 57 -2.49 -12.39 8.23
N LEU A 58 -1.91 -11.40 7.53
CA LEU A 58 -1.59 -11.52 6.11
C LEU A 58 -0.45 -12.51 5.85
N GLN A 59 0.63 -12.44 6.64
CA GLN A 59 1.79 -13.33 6.52
C GLN A 59 1.43 -14.79 6.81
N CYS A 60 0.53 -15.03 7.75
CA CYS A 60 0.15 -16.37 8.18
C CYS A 60 -1.12 -16.90 7.50
N LYS A 61 -1.64 -16.22 6.46
CA LYS A 61 -2.81 -16.69 5.71
C LYS A 61 -2.59 -18.10 5.18
N GLY A 62 -3.51 -19.01 5.53
CA GLY A 62 -3.42 -20.43 5.14
C GLY A 62 -2.44 -21.26 5.96
N LYS A 63 -1.86 -20.72 7.04
CA LYS A 63 -0.90 -21.42 7.92
C LYS A 63 -1.47 -21.85 9.28
N GLY A 64 -2.79 -21.80 9.47
CA GLY A 64 -3.48 -22.38 10.64
C GLY A 64 -3.45 -21.52 11.91
N ILE A 65 -3.71 -20.22 11.79
CA ILE A 65 -3.81 -19.28 12.92
C ILE A 65 -5.26 -18.88 13.24
N ASP A 66 -6.24 -19.71 12.85
CA ASP A 66 -7.68 -19.40 12.95
C ASP A 66 -8.10 -19.00 14.38
N GLN A 67 -7.51 -19.64 15.39
CA GLN A 67 -7.75 -19.36 16.81
C GLN A 67 -7.30 -17.96 17.26
N CYS A 68 -6.37 -17.33 16.53
CA CYS A 68 -5.87 -16.00 16.83
C CYS A 68 -6.77 -14.90 16.26
N ILE A 69 -7.45 -15.16 15.13
CA ILE A 69 -8.24 -14.16 14.42
C ILE A 69 -9.32 -13.52 15.31
N PRO A 70 -10.15 -14.28 16.05
CA PRO A 70 -11.14 -13.67 16.94
C PRO A 70 -10.53 -12.77 18.00
N LEU A 71 -9.37 -13.15 18.55
CA LEU A 71 -8.68 -12.39 19.59
C LEU A 71 -8.14 -11.07 19.05
N PHE A 72 -7.61 -11.06 17.82
CA PHE A 72 -7.06 -9.86 17.19
C PHE A 72 -8.17 -8.88 16.83
N VAL A 73 -9.25 -9.39 16.22
CA VAL A 73 -10.43 -8.60 15.85
C VAL A 73 -11.10 -8.00 17.08
N GLN A 74 -11.33 -8.80 18.13
CA GLN A 74 -11.92 -8.29 19.37
C GLN A 74 -11.08 -7.16 19.97
N LEU A 75 -9.76 -7.34 20.03
CA LEU A 75 -8.85 -6.35 20.62
C LEU A 75 -8.93 -4.98 19.93
N VAL A 76 -8.92 -4.95 18.59
CA VAL A 76 -8.97 -3.67 17.85
C VAL A 76 -10.36 -3.04 17.90
N LEU A 77 -11.43 -3.83 17.90
CA LEU A 77 -12.79 -3.30 18.01
C LEU A 77 -13.07 -2.72 19.40
N GLU A 78 -12.57 -3.36 20.47
CA GLU A 78 -12.57 -2.79 21.83
C GLU A 78 -11.70 -1.53 21.94
N ARG A 79 -10.67 -1.37 21.09
CA ARG A 79 -9.93 -0.11 21.03
C ARG A 79 -10.75 1.02 20.43
N LEU A 80 -11.55 0.74 19.40
CA LEU A 80 -12.42 1.73 18.77
C LEU A 80 -13.49 2.27 19.73
N THR A 81 -13.95 1.49 20.74
CA THR A 81 -14.96 1.96 21.70
C THR A 81 -14.44 2.98 22.71
N ARG A 82 -13.12 3.09 22.90
CA ARG A 82 -12.51 3.99 23.90
C ARG A 82 -12.32 5.42 23.41
N GLY A 83 -12.83 5.74 22.22
CA GLY A 83 -12.60 7.01 21.55
C GLY A 83 -11.22 7.04 20.90
N VAL A 84 -11.16 7.48 19.65
CA VAL A 84 -9.94 7.59 18.86
C VAL A 84 -9.85 9.03 18.37
N LYS A 85 -8.67 9.64 18.47
CA LYS A 85 -8.42 11.04 18.09
C LYS A 85 -8.05 11.15 16.61
N THR A 86 -7.23 10.25 16.11
CA THR A 86 -6.73 10.27 14.73
C THR A 86 -7.56 9.40 13.78
N SER A 87 -7.64 9.81 12.52
CA SER A 87 -8.13 8.93 11.45
C SER A 87 -7.19 7.74 11.24
N GLU A 88 -5.88 7.94 11.36
CA GLU A 88 -4.87 6.90 11.19
C GLU A 88 -5.11 5.69 12.11
N LEU A 89 -5.23 5.88 13.43
CA LEU A 89 -5.48 4.75 14.34
C LEU A 89 -6.81 4.05 14.04
N ARG A 90 -7.83 4.83 13.66
CA ARG A 90 -9.14 4.28 13.30
C ARG A 90 -9.03 3.40 12.06
N THR A 91 -8.39 3.90 11.00
CA THR A 91 -8.08 3.16 9.77
C THR A 91 -7.26 1.91 10.07
N MET A 92 -6.21 2.00 10.91
CA MET A 92 -5.39 0.84 11.27
C MET A 92 -6.18 -0.25 12.01
N CYS A 93 -7.09 0.13 12.91
CA CYS A 93 -7.97 -0.82 13.58
C CYS A 93 -8.95 -1.49 12.60
N LEU A 94 -9.48 -0.72 11.64
CA LEU A 94 -10.33 -1.26 10.56
C LEU A 94 -9.55 -2.22 9.68
N GLN A 95 -8.30 -1.91 9.34
CA GLN A 95 -7.43 -2.75 8.52
C GLN A 95 -7.18 -4.13 9.12
N VAL A 96 -7.04 -4.24 10.44
CA VAL A 96 -6.92 -5.56 11.10
C VAL A 96 -8.17 -6.43 10.85
N ALA A 97 -9.36 -5.83 10.92
CA ALA A 97 -10.60 -6.53 10.60
C ALA A 97 -10.73 -6.82 9.09
N ILE A 98 -10.30 -5.91 8.21
CA ILE A 98 -10.27 -6.13 6.75
C ILE A 98 -9.29 -7.24 6.38
N ALA A 99 -8.12 -7.32 7.04
CA ALA A 99 -7.16 -8.40 6.88
C ALA A 99 -7.75 -9.73 7.36
N ALA A 100 -8.51 -9.74 8.45
CA ALA A 100 -9.25 -10.91 8.89
C ALA A 100 -10.33 -11.34 7.89
N LEU A 101 -11.02 -10.37 7.23
CA LEU A 101 -11.97 -10.63 6.15
C LEU A 101 -11.26 -11.32 4.97
N TYR A 102 -10.11 -10.77 4.56
CA TYR A 102 -9.26 -11.35 3.53
C TYR A 102 -8.76 -12.74 3.92
N TYR A 103 -8.40 -12.96 5.19
CA TYR A 103 -7.92 -14.23 5.71
C TYR A 103 -9.00 -15.32 5.61
N ASN A 104 -10.19 -15.09 6.16
CA ASN A 104 -11.33 -16.00 6.08
C ASN A 104 -12.65 -15.23 6.36
N PRO A 105 -13.49 -14.99 5.33
CA PRO A 105 -14.69 -14.19 5.48
C PRO A 105 -15.70 -14.79 6.46
N ASP A 106 -15.93 -16.11 6.41
CA ASP A 106 -16.88 -16.78 7.29
C ASP A 106 -16.43 -16.70 8.76
N LEU A 107 -15.13 -16.83 9.02
CA LEU A 107 -14.57 -16.71 10.37
C LEU A 107 -14.72 -15.28 10.91
N LEU A 108 -14.44 -14.26 10.09
CA LEU A 108 -14.64 -12.87 10.53
C LEU A 108 -16.12 -12.61 10.82
N LEU A 109 -17.03 -12.95 9.90
CA LEU A 109 -18.45 -12.70 10.10
C LEU A 109 -18.97 -13.41 11.35
N HIS A 110 -18.60 -14.68 11.56
CA HIS A 110 -18.92 -15.38 12.80
C HIS A 110 -18.37 -14.66 14.03
N THR A 111 -17.13 -14.20 13.98
CA THR A 111 -16.49 -13.44 15.06
C THR A 111 -17.26 -12.16 15.40
N LEU A 112 -17.63 -11.36 14.39
CA LEU A 112 -18.36 -10.10 14.58
C LEU A 112 -19.76 -10.31 15.20
N GLU A 113 -20.40 -11.45 14.92
CA GLU A 113 -21.68 -11.82 15.52
C GLU A 113 -21.56 -12.28 16.98
N GLN A 114 -20.38 -12.76 17.40
CA GLN A 114 -20.15 -13.23 18.78
C GLN A 114 -19.59 -12.15 19.71
N ILE A 115 -18.87 -11.15 19.17
CA ILE A 115 -18.29 -10.07 19.97
C ILE A 115 -19.40 -9.23 20.61
N GLN A 116 -19.32 -9.07 21.93
CA GLN A 116 -20.20 -8.20 22.71
C GLN A 116 -19.36 -7.07 23.30
N LEU A 117 -19.58 -5.86 22.80
CA LEU A 117 -18.90 -4.68 23.32
C LEU A 117 -19.72 -4.01 24.44
N PRO A 118 -19.04 -3.41 25.43
CA PRO A 118 -19.71 -2.61 26.44
C PRO A 118 -20.58 -1.53 25.79
N HIS A 119 -21.82 -1.38 26.28
CA HIS A 119 -22.78 -0.36 25.82
C HIS A 119 -23.26 -0.49 24.36
N ASN A 120 -22.98 -1.59 23.66
CA ASN A 120 -23.57 -1.89 22.36
C ASN A 120 -24.46 -3.16 22.43
N PRO A 121 -25.79 -3.02 22.51
CA PRO A 121 -26.68 -4.17 22.48
C PRO A 121 -26.80 -4.72 21.04
N GLY A 122 -26.02 -5.75 20.73
CA GLY A 122 -26.14 -6.53 19.49
C GLY A 122 -24.80 -6.79 18.80
N PRO A 123 -24.82 -7.55 17.68
CA PRO A 123 -23.65 -7.80 16.85
C PRO A 123 -22.96 -6.51 16.43
N ILE A 124 -21.63 -6.50 16.45
CA ILE A 124 -20.85 -5.33 16.02
C ILE A 124 -20.76 -5.20 14.49
N THR A 125 -21.21 -6.20 13.74
CA THR A 125 -21.18 -6.26 12.27
C THR A 125 -21.66 -4.97 11.61
N VAL A 126 -22.80 -4.43 12.06
CA VAL A 126 -23.38 -3.18 11.53
C VAL A 126 -22.48 -1.98 11.81
N GLN A 127 -21.94 -1.87 13.02
CA GLN A 127 -21.08 -0.75 13.40
C GLN A 127 -19.77 -0.77 12.64
N PHE A 128 -19.15 -1.95 12.52
CA PHE A 128 -17.91 -2.12 11.75
C PHE A 128 -18.10 -1.72 10.29
N ILE A 129 -19.14 -2.24 9.61
CA ILE A 129 -19.38 -1.94 8.20
C ILE A 129 -19.70 -0.45 8.00
N ASN A 130 -20.55 0.15 8.84
CA ASN A 130 -20.85 1.57 8.72
C ASN A 130 -19.62 2.45 8.96
N GLN A 131 -18.81 2.13 9.98
CA GLN A 131 -17.57 2.87 10.26
C GLN A 131 -16.60 2.77 9.08
N TRP A 132 -16.43 1.56 8.52
CA TRP A 132 -15.56 1.34 7.37
C TRP A 132 -16.02 2.14 6.14
N MET A 133 -17.31 2.15 5.84
CA MET A 133 -17.83 2.95 4.72
C MET A 133 -17.62 4.46 4.95
N ASN A 134 -17.82 4.94 6.19
CA ASN A 134 -17.63 6.35 6.53
C ASN A 134 -16.17 6.82 6.49
N ASP A 135 -15.21 5.93 6.73
CA ASP A 135 -13.78 6.25 6.76
C ASP A 135 -13.05 5.84 5.47
N THR A 136 -13.76 5.53 4.38
CA THR A 136 -13.10 5.10 3.13
C THR A 136 -12.10 6.14 2.61
N ASP A 137 -12.39 7.43 2.80
CA ASP A 137 -11.54 8.56 2.42
C ASP A 137 -10.28 8.71 3.29
N CYS A 138 -10.23 8.04 4.44
CA CYS A 138 -9.10 8.05 5.36
C CYS A 138 -8.05 6.97 5.06
N PHE A 139 -8.21 6.18 3.99
CA PHE A 139 -7.20 5.23 3.51
C PHE A 139 -6.28 5.95 2.52
N LEU A 140 -5.12 6.40 3.01
CA LEU A 140 -4.24 7.32 2.28
C LEU A 140 -3.05 6.62 1.61
N GLY A 141 -2.57 5.50 2.13
CA GLY A 141 -1.43 4.78 1.57
C GLY A 141 -1.75 3.88 0.37
N HIS A 142 -0.73 3.52 -0.41
CA HIS A 142 -0.85 2.52 -1.49
C HIS A 142 -1.34 1.18 -0.93
N HIS A 143 -0.68 0.69 0.12
CA HIS A 143 -1.07 -0.53 0.82
C HIS A 143 -2.50 -0.42 1.35
N ASP A 144 -2.82 0.72 1.99
CA ASP A 144 -4.09 0.92 2.66
C ASP A 144 -5.27 0.87 1.69
N ARG A 145 -5.12 1.58 0.56
CA ARG A 145 -6.12 1.60 -0.52
C ARG A 145 -6.26 0.22 -1.16
N LYS A 146 -5.14 -0.46 -1.42
CA LYS A 146 -5.14 -1.83 -1.95
C LYS A 146 -5.89 -2.80 -1.03
N MET A 147 -5.60 -2.77 0.28
CA MET A 147 -6.28 -3.59 1.28
C MET A 147 -7.77 -3.29 1.35
N CYS A 148 -8.15 -2.01 1.34
CA CYS A 148 -9.54 -1.58 1.37
C CYS A 148 -10.32 -2.04 0.12
N ILE A 149 -9.75 -1.89 -1.07
CA ILE A 149 -10.34 -2.37 -2.34
C ILE A 149 -10.55 -3.88 -2.30
N ILE A 150 -9.55 -4.66 -1.90
CA ILE A 150 -9.64 -6.12 -1.79
C ILE A 150 -10.73 -6.50 -0.78
N GLY A 151 -10.77 -5.84 0.39
CA GLY A 151 -11.79 -6.05 1.40
C GLY A 151 -13.21 -5.81 0.87
N LEU A 152 -13.47 -4.65 0.26
CA LEU A 152 -14.78 -4.31 -0.30
C LEU A 152 -15.17 -5.26 -1.44
N SER A 153 -14.19 -5.74 -2.21
CA SER A 153 -14.39 -6.75 -3.25
C SER A 153 -14.80 -8.11 -2.69
N ILE A 154 -14.29 -8.49 -1.51
CA ILE A 154 -14.79 -9.69 -0.81
C ILE A 154 -16.20 -9.44 -0.28
N LEU A 155 -16.45 -8.27 0.31
CA LEU A 155 -17.75 -7.91 0.90
C LEU A 155 -18.88 -7.97 -0.14
N LEU A 156 -18.64 -7.49 -1.36
CA LEU A 156 -19.62 -7.54 -2.45
C LEU A 156 -19.86 -8.96 -2.99
N GLU A 157 -18.86 -9.86 -2.90
CA GLU A 157 -18.92 -11.22 -3.42
C GLU A 157 -19.52 -12.23 -2.43
N LEU A 158 -19.69 -11.85 -1.15
CA LEU A 158 -20.31 -12.68 -0.12
C LEU A 158 -21.63 -13.30 -0.61
N GLN A 159 -21.82 -14.59 -0.34
CA GLN A 159 -23.08 -15.29 -0.68
C GLN A 159 -24.11 -15.10 0.43
N ASN A 160 -23.70 -15.29 1.68
CA ASN A 160 -24.53 -15.08 2.86
C ASN A 160 -24.27 -13.66 3.40
N ARG A 161 -24.78 -12.65 2.69
CA ARG A 161 -24.54 -11.23 2.99
C ARG A 161 -25.26 -10.82 4.28
N PRO A 162 -24.59 -10.25 5.28
CA PRO A 162 -25.25 -9.68 6.44
C PRO A 162 -26.14 -8.48 6.07
N PRO A 163 -27.24 -8.20 6.80
CA PRO A 163 -28.12 -7.05 6.52
C PRO A 163 -27.39 -5.70 6.52
N ALA A 164 -26.29 -5.60 7.27
CA ALA A 164 -25.41 -4.43 7.27
C ALA A 164 -24.81 -4.13 5.88
N VAL A 165 -24.49 -5.17 5.10
CA VAL A 165 -23.96 -5.04 3.73
C VAL A 165 -25.05 -4.58 2.77
N ASP A 166 -26.28 -5.11 2.90
CA ASP A 166 -27.43 -4.63 2.13
C ASP A 166 -27.69 -3.14 2.37
N ALA A 167 -27.56 -2.67 3.61
CA ALA A 167 -27.79 -1.29 3.97
C ALA A 167 -26.80 -0.30 3.32
N VAL A 168 -25.58 -0.75 3.01
CA VAL A 168 -24.53 0.08 2.41
C VAL A 168 -24.28 -0.19 0.93
N VAL A 169 -25.11 -1.02 0.28
CA VAL A 169 -24.94 -1.43 -1.14
C VAL A 169 -24.62 -0.27 -2.07
N GLY A 170 -25.32 0.86 -1.90
CA GLY A 170 -25.19 2.03 -2.75
C GLY A 170 -23.86 2.76 -2.62
N GLN A 171 -23.05 2.43 -1.60
CA GLN A 171 -21.78 3.08 -1.31
C GLN A 171 -20.57 2.23 -1.74
N ILE A 172 -20.72 0.89 -1.81
CA ILE A 172 -19.58 -0.03 -2.01
C ILE A 172 -18.79 0.28 -3.28
N VAL A 173 -19.45 0.33 -4.45
CA VAL A 173 -18.74 0.57 -5.72
C VAL A 173 -18.22 2.00 -5.84
N PRO A 174 -18.99 3.06 -5.47
CA PRO A 174 -18.44 4.41 -5.35
C PRO A 174 -17.16 4.49 -4.50
N SER A 175 -17.14 3.84 -3.32
CA SER A 175 -15.98 3.76 -2.44
C SER A 175 -14.78 3.09 -3.10
N ILE A 176 -14.98 1.96 -3.76
CA ILE A 176 -13.90 1.27 -4.51
C ILE A 176 -13.33 2.17 -5.63
N LEU A 177 -14.18 2.86 -6.39
CA LEU A 177 -13.74 3.76 -7.45
C LEU A 177 -12.96 4.97 -6.91
N PHE A 178 -13.36 5.50 -5.76
CA PHE A 178 -12.62 6.55 -5.07
C PHE A 178 -11.21 6.07 -4.66
N LEU A 179 -11.10 4.87 -4.09
CA LEU A 179 -9.80 4.28 -3.72
C LEU A 179 -8.90 4.05 -4.94
N PHE A 180 -9.45 3.62 -6.08
CA PHE A 180 -8.69 3.49 -7.33
C PHE A 180 -8.18 4.84 -7.85
N LEU A 181 -8.97 5.92 -7.71
CA LEU A 181 -8.52 7.26 -8.05
C LEU A 181 -7.29 7.66 -7.21
N GLY A 182 -7.35 7.41 -5.89
CA GLY A 182 -6.20 7.63 -5.01
C GLY A 182 -4.98 6.80 -5.39
N LEU A 183 -5.15 5.50 -5.71
CA LEU A 183 -4.03 4.67 -6.19
C LEU A 183 -3.38 5.21 -7.47
N LYS A 184 -4.19 5.73 -8.41
CA LYS A 184 -3.68 6.32 -9.65
C LYS A 184 -2.84 7.56 -9.36
N GLN A 185 -3.25 8.38 -8.38
CA GLN A 185 -2.51 9.57 -7.94
C GLN A 185 -1.16 9.18 -7.31
N VAL A 186 -1.15 8.26 -6.33
CA VAL A 186 0.10 7.75 -5.72
C VAL A 186 1.08 7.21 -6.77
N CYS A 187 0.59 6.41 -7.72
CA CYS A 187 1.44 5.85 -8.77
C CYS A 187 2.02 6.94 -9.69
N ALA A 188 1.24 7.96 -10.05
CA ALA A 188 1.70 9.06 -10.88
C ALA A 188 2.80 9.87 -10.15
N THR A 189 2.58 10.18 -8.88
CA THR A 189 3.55 10.86 -8.01
C THR A 189 4.86 10.08 -7.91
N ARG A 190 4.81 8.77 -7.60
CA ARG A 190 6.02 7.92 -7.55
C ARG A 190 6.78 7.93 -8.88
N GLN A 191 6.10 8.01 -10.02
CA GLN A 191 6.76 8.09 -11.33
C GLN A 191 7.45 9.44 -11.57
N LEU A 192 6.89 10.54 -11.07
CA LEU A 192 7.48 11.88 -11.17
C LEU A 192 8.74 11.98 -10.30
N VAL A 193 8.65 11.60 -9.03
CA VAL A 193 9.80 11.59 -8.09
C VAL A 193 10.95 10.73 -8.64
N ASN A 194 10.66 9.52 -9.14
CA ASN A 194 11.68 8.65 -9.74
C ASN A 194 12.33 9.25 -11.00
N ARG A 195 11.63 10.12 -11.75
CA ARG A 195 12.20 10.81 -12.91
C ARG A 195 13.08 11.98 -12.47
N GLU A 196 12.64 12.73 -11.47
CA GLU A 196 13.42 13.84 -10.91
C GLU A 196 14.71 13.34 -10.26
N ASP A 197 14.65 12.27 -9.47
CA ASP A 197 15.86 11.67 -8.86
C ASP A 197 16.85 11.17 -9.91
N ARG A 198 16.36 10.53 -10.99
CA ARG A 198 17.22 10.16 -12.13
C ARG A 198 17.85 11.38 -12.78
N SER A 199 17.10 12.47 -12.96
CA SER A 199 17.62 13.70 -13.55
C SER A 199 18.65 14.42 -12.66
N LYS A 200 18.51 14.31 -11.32
CA LYS A 200 19.46 14.86 -10.35
C LYS A 200 20.76 14.06 -10.32
N VAL A 201 20.68 12.74 -10.40
CA VAL A 201 21.86 11.86 -10.53
C VAL A 201 22.61 12.12 -11.84
N GLU A 202 21.88 12.28 -12.96
CA GLU A 202 22.49 12.62 -14.25
C GLU A 202 23.16 14.02 -14.25
N LYS A 203 22.65 14.98 -13.48
CA LYS A 203 23.29 16.29 -13.29
C LYS A 203 24.53 16.22 -12.38
N ALA A 204 24.49 15.43 -11.31
CA ALA A 204 25.64 15.22 -10.43
C ALA A 204 26.81 14.52 -11.15
N ASP A 205 26.54 13.55 -12.03
CA ASP A 205 27.56 12.88 -12.86
C ASP A 205 28.19 13.81 -13.93
N MET A 206 27.49 14.88 -14.31
CA MET A 206 28.01 15.93 -15.21
C MET A 206 28.85 16.97 -14.47
N GLU A 207 28.55 17.26 -13.20
CA GLU A 207 29.30 18.21 -12.37
C GLU A 207 30.60 17.60 -11.79
N GLU A 208 30.67 16.28 -11.58
CA GLU A 208 31.90 15.61 -11.09
C GLU A 208 32.98 15.44 -12.20
N ASN A 209 32.64 15.75 -13.46
CA ASN A 209 33.57 15.71 -14.60
C ASN A 209 34.12 17.09 -15.02
N GLU A 210 33.83 18.17 -14.28
CA GLU A 210 34.53 19.44 -14.48
C GLU A 210 35.93 19.39 -13.84
N GLU A 211 36.85 18.91 -14.68
CA GLU A 211 38.29 18.87 -14.53
C GLU A 211 38.86 20.11 -13.81
N ILE A 212 39.62 19.86 -12.75
CA ILE A 212 40.36 20.84 -11.94
C ILE A 212 41.19 21.76 -12.84
N SER A 213 40.74 22.99 -13.08
CA SER A 213 41.61 24.07 -13.57
C SER A 213 42.32 24.70 -12.36
N SER A 214 43.53 24.22 -12.12
CA SER A 214 44.49 24.72 -11.15
C SER A 214 44.80 26.21 -11.33
N ASP A 215 44.62 26.97 -10.24
CA ASP A 215 45.46 28.07 -9.70
C ASP A 215 45.76 29.30 -10.59
N GLU A 216 45.37 30.51 -10.14
CA GLU A 216 46.31 31.53 -9.63
C GLU A 216 45.61 32.89 -9.32
N GLU A 217 45.78 33.31 -8.07
CA GLU A 217 46.03 34.66 -7.50
C GLU A 217 44.98 35.81 -7.41
N GLU A 218 44.74 36.16 -6.13
CA GLU A 218 44.51 37.45 -5.44
C GLU A 218 44.31 38.76 -6.24
N THR A 219 43.26 39.54 -5.91
CA THR A 219 43.34 40.77 -5.07
C THR A 219 42.07 41.64 -5.11
N ASN A 220 41.57 41.95 -3.91
CA ASN A 220 41.06 43.22 -3.36
C ASN A 220 40.01 44.15 -4.06
N GLU A 221 39.20 44.73 -3.17
CA GLU A 221 38.61 46.09 -3.18
C GLU A 221 37.27 46.37 -3.91
N THR A 222 36.25 46.55 -3.06
CA THR A 222 35.17 47.54 -3.11
C THR A 222 35.26 48.67 -4.15
N ALA A 223 34.21 48.87 -4.95
CA ALA A 223 33.51 50.16 -5.10
C ALA A 223 32.32 50.09 -6.07
N GLN A 224 31.30 50.87 -5.69
CA GLN A 224 30.05 51.17 -6.39
C GLN A 224 30.25 51.74 -7.81
N ALA A 225 29.35 51.43 -8.75
CA ALA A 225 28.85 52.41 -9.72
C ALA A 225 27.55 51.95 -10.39
N MET A 226 26.56 52.84 -10.35
CA MET A 226 25.25 52.76 -10.97
C MET A 226 25.31 52.92 -12.50
N GLN A 227 24.36 52.24 -13.16
CA GLN A 227 23.66 52.61 -14.41
C GLN A 227 24.47 52.75 -15.72
N SER A 228 24.12 51.94 -16.74
CA SER A 228 23.13 52.37 -17.75
C SER A 228 22.93 51.34 -18.88
N ASN A 229 21.64 51.14 -19.21
CA ASN A 229 21.05 50.94 -20.53
C ASN A 229 21.00 49.57 -21.25
N ASN A 230 19.79 49.32 -21.76
CA ASN A 230 19.36 48.52 -22.90
C ASN A 230 19.25 46.99 -22.80
N GLY A 231 18.00 46.53 -22.69
CA GLY A 231 17.36 45.90 -23.86
C GLY A 231 16.87 44.46 -23.72
N ARG A 232 15.55 44.30 -23.74
CA ARG A 232 14.75 43.22 -24.39
C ARG A 232 14.88 41.79 -23.86
N GLY A 233 13.72 41.27 -23.45
CA GLY A 233 13.39 39.84 -23.34
C GLY A 233 13.90 39.24 -22.03
N GLU A 234 13.16 38.46 -21.29
CA GLU A 234 11.88 37.78 -21.50
C GLU A 234 11.13 37.87 -20.16
N GLU A 235 9.81 37.75 -20.21
CA GLU A 235 8.98 37.60 -19.02
C GLU A 235 9.44 36.32 -18.31
N GLU A 236 10.28 36.47 -17.29
CA GLU A 236 10.41 35.45 -16.25
C GLU A 236 9.06 35.48 -15.54
N GLU A 237 8.13 34.67 -16.05
CA GLU A 237 7.11 34.06 -15.21
C GLU A 237 7.90 33.30 -14.14
N GLU A 238 8.15 33.98 -13.02
CA GLU A 238 8.26 33.34 -11.72
C GLU A 238 6.95 32.57 -11.57
N ASP A 239 6.95 31.34 -12.12
CA ASP A 239 5.99 30.30 -11.81
C ASP A 239 6.21 30.04 -10.32
N ASP A 240 5.48 30.82 -9.53
CA ASP A 240 5.18 30.61 -8.14
C ASP A 240 4.34 29.33 -8.06
N ASP A 241 4.97 28.21 -8.43
CA ASP A 241 4.48 26.87 -8.18
C ASP A 241 4.75 26.54 -6.70
N ASP A 242 4.16 27.35 -5.82
CA ASP A 242 3.75 26.99 -4.47
C ASP A 242 2.52 26.06 -4.57
N TRP A 243 2.63 25.00 -5.39
CA TRP A 243 1.64 23.93 -5.46
C TRP A 243 2.14 22.77 -4.61
N ASP A 244 1.67 22.82 -3.37
CA ASP A 244 1.38 21.66 -2.53
C ASP A 244 2.61 20.80 -2.20
N GLU A 245 3.34 21.25 -1.19
CA GLU A 245 4.09 20.39 -0.26
C GLU A 245 3.12 19.48 0.59
N GLU A 246 2.03 19.01 -0.03
CA GLU A 246 1.08 18.00 0.47
C GLU A 246 1.23 16.67 -0.32
N VAL A 247 2.39 16.47 -0.96
CA VAL A 247 2.72 15.25 -1.71
C VAL A 247 3.50 14.28 -0.83
N LEU A 248 2.84 13.78 0.22
CA LEU A 248 3.30 12.61 0.97
C LEU A 248 2.12 11.66 1.23
N GLU A 249 1.57 11.06 0.16
CA GLU A 249 0.60 9.96 0.24
C GLU A 249 1.26 8.61 0.60
N GLU A 250 2.41 8.61 1.28
CA GLU A 250 3.02 7.41 1.84
C GLU A 250 2.89 7.48 3.36
N THR A 251 2.08 6.57 3.92
CA THR A 251 1.89 6.55 5.38
C THR A 251 3.16 6.01 6.04
N ALA A 252 3.47 6.47 7.26
CA ALA A 252 4.68 6.05 7.98
C ALA A 252 4.78 4.53 8.19
N LEU A 253 3.64 3.83 8.11
CA LEU A 253 3.52 2.39 8.29
C LEU A 253 3.68 1.58 6.99
N GLU A 254 3.76 2.21 5.81
CA GLU A 254 4.03 1.53 4.54
C GLU A 254 5.40 0.84 4.51
N GLY A 255 6.34 1.28 5.35
CA GLY A 255 7.63 0.60 5.52
C GLY A 255 7.51 -0.84 6.06
N PHE A 256 6.37 -1.21 6.66
CA PHE A 256 6.10 -2.55 7.17
C PHE A 256 5.35 -3.39 6.13
N SER A 257 6.09 -3.86 5.14
CA SER A 257 5.54 -4.61 3.99
C SER A 257 4.88 -5.93 4.38
N THR A 258 3.95 -6.37 3.53
CA THR A 258 3.18 -7.61 3.68
C THR A 258 3.26 -8.43 2.39
N PRO A 259 2.79 -9.69 2.38
CA PRO A 259 2.70 -10.46 1.14
C PRO A 259 1.87 -9.79 0.03
N LEU A 260 0.98 -8.84 0.38
CA LEU A 260 0.18 -8.09 -0.59
C LEU A 260 0.93 -6.93 -1.24
N ASP A 261 2.12 -6.60 -0.77
CA ASP A 261 2.95 -5.53 -1.32
C ASP A 261 4.04 -6.04 -2.28
N LEU A 262 4.17 -7.37 -2.39
CA LEU A 262 5.15 -8.01 -3.27
C LEU A 262 4.72 -7.91 -4.75
N ASP A 263 5.69 -7.88 -5.68
CA ASP A 263 5.43 -7.76 -7.13
C ASP A 263 4.55 -8.87 -7.71
N ASN A 264 4.57 -10.05 -7.11
CA ASN A 264 3.79 -11.22 -7.52
C ASN A 264 2.51 -11.43 -6.69
N SER A 265 2.15 -10.42 -5.89
CA SER A 265 0.95 -10.45 -5.06
C SER A 265 -0.33 -10.34 -5.87
N VAL A 266 -1.45 -10.38 -5.17
CA VAL A 266 -2.78 -10.15 -5.76
C VAL A 266 -2.85 -8.74 -6.32
N ASP A 267 -3.27 -8.60 -7.58
CA ASP A 267 -3.55 -7.31 -8.22
C ASP A 267 -4.97 -6.86 -7.90
N GLU A 268 -5.10 -5.65 -7.32
CA GLU A 268 -6.36 -5.10 -6.84
C GLU A 268 -7.39 -4.80 -7.95
N TYR A 269 -6.92 -4.42 -9.14
CA TYR A 269 -7.79 -4.15 -10.30
C TYR A 269 -8.41 -5.44 -10.82
N GLN A 270 -7.58 -6.47 -10.98
CA GLN A 270 -8.03 -7.81 -11.37
C GLN A 270 -8.92 -8.45 -10.31
N PHE A 271 -8.57 -8.32 -9.03
CA PHE A 271 -9.34 -8.87 -7.92
C PHE A 271 -10.76 -8.29 -7.88
N PHE A 272 -10.89 -6.96 -7.91
CA PHE A 272 -12.19 -6.29 -7.94
C PHE A 272 -13.00 -6.64 -9.20
N THR A 273 -12.36 -6.59 -10.36
CA THR A 273 -13.01 -6.87 -11.66
C THR A 273 -13.58 -8.29 -11.67
N GLN A 274 -12.82 -9.28 -11.20
CA GLN A 274 -13.26 -10.66 -11.12
C GLN A 274 -14.41 -10.84 -10.12
N ALA A 275 -14.34 -10.19 -8.95
CA ALA A 275 -15.40 -10.24 -7.96
C ALA A 275 -16.72 -9.66 -8.51
N LEU A 276 -16.64 -8.49 -9.17
CA LEU A 276 -17.82 -7.82 -9.73
C LEU A 276 -18.44 -8.60 -10.90
N LEU A 277 -17.64 -9.19 -11.77
CA LEU A 277 -18.12 -10.08 -12.85
C LEU A 277 -18.75 -11.36 -12.27
N THR A 278 -18.19 -11.91 -11.20
CA THR A 278 -18.76 -13.08 -10.51
C THR A 278 -20.14 -12.75 -9.96
N VAL A 279 -20.29 -11.59 -9.32
CA VAL A 279 -21.58 -11.08 -8.85
C VAL A 279 -22.56 -10.87 -10.02
N GLN A 280 -22.13 -10.24 -11.11
CA GLN A 280 -22.97 -10.01 -12.29
C GLN A 280 -23.58 -11.31 -12.84
N ASN A 281 -22.77 -12.37 -12.91
CA ASN A 281 -23.19 -13.67 -13.43
C ASN A 281 -24.06 -14.46 -12.44
N ARG A 282 -23.83 -14.29 -11.13
CA ARG A 282 -24.46 -15.09 -10.08
C ARG A 282 -25.74 -14.47 -9.53
N ASP A 283 -25.77 -13.15 -9.36
CA ASP A 283 -26.85 -12.41 -8.72
C ASP A 283 -27.08 -11.07 -9.45
N ALA A 284 -27.91 -11.13 -10.49
CA ALA A 284 -28.22 -9.97 -11.32
C ALA A 284 -28.94 -8.86 -10.53
N ALA A 285 -29.78 -9.21 -9.55
CA ALA A 285 -30.50 -8.21 -8.76
C ALA A 285 -29.54 -7.42 -7.86
N TRP A 286 -28.61 -8.12 -7.20
CA TRP A 286 -27.55 -7.48 -6.40
C TRP A 286 -26.64 -6.62 -7.26
N TYR A 287 -26.23 -7.10 -8.43
CA TYR A 287 -25.44 -6.33 -9.38
C TYR A 287 -26.14 -5.02 -9.79
N GLN A 288 -27.44 -5.05 -10.09
CA GLN A 288 -28.17 -3.83 -10.44
C GLN A 288 -28.17 -2.81 -9.28
N LEU A 289 -28.30 -3.26 -8.03
CA LEU A 289 -28.25 -2.38 -6.86
C LEU A 289 -26.86 -1.72 -6.69
N LEU A 290 -25.79 -2.47 -6.93
CA LEU A 290 -24.41 -1.95 -6.88
C LEU A 290 -24.16 -0.90 -7.97
N MET A 291 -24.77 -1.05 -9.15
CA MET A 291 -24.57 -0.15 -10.30
C MET A 291 -25.53 1.05 -10.34
N ALA A 292 -26.69 0.94 -9.70
CA ALA A 292 -27.73 1.98 -9.66
C ALA A 292 -27.24 3.38 -9.21
N PRO A 293 -26.42 3.53 -8.15
CA PRO A 293 -26.02 4.85 -7.65
C PRO A 293 -24.94 5.53 -8.49
N LEU A 294 -24.31 4.82 -9.44
CA LEU A 294 -23.15 5.35 -10.15
C LEU A 294 -23.53 6.55 -11.03
N SER A 295 -22.72 7.61 -10.98
CA SER A 295 -22.78 8.71 -11.93
C SER A 295 -22.22 8.29 -13.30
N GLU A 296 -22.44 9.10 -14.34
CA GLU A 296 -21.82 8.84 -15.65
C GLU A 296 -20.28 8.84 -15.58
N ASP A 297 -19.69 9.72 -14.78
CA ASP A 297 -18.24 9.76 -14.60
C ASP A 297 -17.74 8.52 -13.85
N GLN A 298 -18.47 8.05 -12.84
CA GLN A 298 -18.14 6.80 -12.14
C GLN A 298 -18.30 5.57 -13.05
N ARG A 299 -19.29 5.56 -13.95
CA ARG A 299 -19.42 4.49 -14.97
C ARG A 299 -18.23 4.48 -15.93
N ARG A 300 -17.72 5.66 -16.34
CA ARG A 300 -16.49 5.76 -17.13
C ARG A 300 -15.26 5.29 -16.35
N ALA A 301 -15.11 5.72 -15.10
CA ALA A 301 -14.02 5.27 -14.23
C ALA A 301 -14.03 3.74 -14.04
N LEU A 302 -15.21 3.14 -13.87
CA LEU A 302 -15.37 1.69 -13.81
C LEU A 302 -14.91 1.00 -15.12
N GLN A 303 -15.22 1.58 -16.27
CA GLN A 303 -14.75 1.07 -17.56
C GLN A 303 -13.21 1.17 -17.71
N GLU A 304 -12.60 2.25 -17.20
CA GLU A 304 -11.15 2.40 -17.14
C GLU A 304 -10.51 1.32 -16.24
N VAL A 305 -11.10 1.06 -15.07
CA VAL A 305 -10.67 -0.01 -14.16
C VAL A 305 -10.69 -1.37 -14.85
N TYR A 306 -11.76 -1.72 -15.58
CA TYR A 306 -11.82 -2.96 -16.36
C TYR A 306 -10.71 -3.04 -17.42
N THR A 307 -10.50 -1.95 -18.14
CA THR A 307 -9.49 -1.88 -19.21
C THR A 307 -8.08 -2.07 -18.64
N LEU A 308 -7.79 -1.43 -17.51
CA LEU A 308 -6.51 -1.55 -16.82
C LEU A 308 -6.31 -2.95 -16.23
N ALA A 309 -7.35 -3.54 -15.63
CA ALA A 309 -7.31 -4.91 -15.12
C ALA A 309 -6.93 -5.92 -16.22
N GLU A 310 -7.56 -5.83 -17.38
CA GLU A 310 -7.29 -6.73 -18.52
C GLU A 310 -5.88 -6.50 -19.09
N HIS A 311 -5.44 -5.23 -19.17
CA HIS A 311 -4.08 -4.91 -19.58
C HIS A 311 -3.03 -5.52 -18.63
N ARG A 312 -3.18 -5.31 -17.32
CA ARG A 312 -2.27 -5.84 -16.30
C ARG A 312 -2.23 -7.37 -16.31
N LYS A 313 -3.39 -8.01 -16.49
CA LYS A 313 -3.49 -9.47 -16.64
C LYS A 313 -2.69 -9.96 -17.84
N THR A 314 -2.87 -9.34 -19.01
CA THR A 314 -2.15 -9.71 -20.23
C THR A 314 -0.63 -9.55 -20.07
N VAL A 315 -0.19 -8.46 -19.44
CA VAL A 315 1.23 -8.21 -19.14
C VAL A 315 1.79 -9.27 -18.18
N ALA A 316 1.07 -9.59 -17.11
CA ALA A 316 1.49 -10.62 -16.16
C ALA A 316 1.59 -12.02 -16.80
N GLU A 317 0.63 -12.38 -17.66
CA GLU A 317 0.67 -13.62 -18.43
C GLU A 317 1.84 -13.67 -19.42
N ALA A 318 2.15 -12.54 -20.08
CA ALA A 318 3.29 -12.43 -20.97
C ALA A 318 4.62 -12.58 -20.21
N LYS A 319 4.77 -11.90 -19.06
CA LYS A 319 5.94 -12.02 -18.18
C LYS A 319 6.16 -13.47 -17.75
N LYS A 320 5.10 -14.15 -17.30
CA LYS A 320 5.16 -15.56 -16.90
C LYS A 320 5.59 -16.48 -18.06
N LYS A 321 5.12 -16.22 -19.29
CA LYS A 321 5.53 -16.99 -20.49
C LYS A 321 7.02 -16.78 -20.79
N ILE A 322 7.53 -15.56 -20.65
CA ILE A 322 8.96 -15.24 -20.87
C ILE A 322 9.84 -15.92 -19.80
N GLU A 323 9.43 -15.88 -18.53
CA GLU A 323 10.15 -16.56 -17.44
C GLU A 323 10.19 -18.08 -17.64
N GLN A 324 9.08 -18.68 -18.08
CA GLN A 324 9.00 -20.12 -18.41
C GLN A 324 9.85 -20.51 -19.63
N GLN A 325 10.14 -19.57 -20.52
CA GLN A 325 11.00 -19.78 -21.69
C GLN A 325 12.49 -19.53 -21.39
N GLY A 326 12.87 -19.33 -20.11
CA GLY A 326 14.26 -19.20 -19.68
C GLY A 326 14.78 -17.76 -19.61
N GLY A 327 13.90 -16.76 -19.65
CA GLY A 327 14.28 -15.34 -19.71
C GLY A 327 14.92 -14.98 -21.06
N PHE A 328 15.21 -13.69 -21.28
CA PHE A 328 16.00 -13.29 -22.45
C PHE A 328 17.38 -13.95 -22.37
N THR A 329 17.60 -15.01 -23.15
CA THR A 329 18.94 -15.46 -23.50
C THR A 329 19.58 -14.32 -24.30
N PHE A 330 20.44 -13.55 -23.67
CA PHE A 330 21.46 -12.81 -24.41
C PHE A 330 22.30 -13.87 -25.12
N GLU A 331 21.99 -14.14 -26.38
CA GLU A 331 22.95 -14.78 -27.27
C GLU A 331 24.15 -13.85 -27.29
N ASN A 332 25.17 -14.22 -26.52
CA ASN A 332 26.46 -13.57 -26.55
C ASN A 332 27.04 -13.83 -27.95
N LYS A 333 26.66 -12.98 -28.92
CA LYS A 333 27.25 -12.96 -30.25
C LYS A 333 28.70 -12.51 -30.08
N GLY A 334 29.56 -13.49 -29.85
CA GLY A 334 30.99 -13.45 -30.06
C GLY A 334 31.71 -12.32 -29.33
N VAL A 335 31.97 -12.48 -28.04
CA VAL A 335 33.19 -11.89 -27.47
C VAL A 335 34.37 -12.57 -28.19
N LEU A 336 35.05 -11.77 -29.01
CA LEU A 336 36.26 -12.16 -29.72
C LEU A 336 37.26 -12.81 -28.75
N SER A 337 37.81 -13.93 -29.21
CA SER A 337 38.77 -14.77 -28.51
C SER A 337 40.01 -14.01 -28.01
N ALA A 338 40.32 -14.22 -26.74
CA ALA A 338 41.65 -14.21 -26.13
C ALA A 338 42.52 -12.94 -26.30
N PHE A 339 42.37 -11.99 -25.38
CA PHE A 339 43.46 -11.08 -25.03
C PHE A 339 44.46 -11.81 -24.12
N ASN A 340 45.63 -12.12 -24.68
CA ASN A 340 46.74 -12.80 -24.01
C ASN A 340 47.59 -11.75 -23.26
N PHE A 341 47.54 -11.72 -21.93
CA PHE A 341 48.44 -10.87 -21.13
C PHE A 341 49.86 -11.45 -21.15
N GLY A 342 50.79 -10.61 -21.61
CA GLY A 342 52.16 -10.96 -21.95
C GLY A 342 52.95 -11.69 -20.87
N THR A 343 53.73 -12.66 -21.34
CA THR A 343 54.88 -13.26 -20.67
C THR A 343 55.90 -12.19 -20.25
N VAL A 344 56.22 -12.15 -18.96
CA VAL A 344 57.31 -11.34 -18.40
C VAL A 344 58.65 -11.94 -18.80
N PRO A 345 59.58 -11.20 -19.44
CA PRO A 345 60.94 -11.68 -19.63
C PRO A 345 61.79 -11.34 -18.40
N SER A 346 62.26 -12.39 -17.73
CA SER A 346 63.37 -12.34 -16.77
C SER A 346 64.70 -12.18 -17.51
N ASN A 347 65.52 -11.19 -17.14
CA ASN A 347 66.97 -11.38 -16.94
C ASN A 347 67.70 -10.12 -16.42
N ASN A 348 68.58 -10.41 -15.45
CA ASN A 348 69.79 -9.73 -14.97
C ASN A 348 69.69 -8.37 -14.27
#